data_AF-A0A1G3TQ39-F1
#
_entry.id   AF-A0A1G3TQ39-F1
#
_cell.length_a   1.000
_cell.length_b   1.000
_cell.length_c   1.000
_cell.angle_alpha   90.00
_cell.angle_beta   90.00
_cell.angle_gamma   90.00
#
_symmetry.space_group_name_H-M   'P 1'
#
loop_
_entity.id
_entity.type
_entity.pdbx_description
1 polymer ?
#
loop_
_entity_poly.entity_id
_entity_poly.type
_entity_poly.pdbx_seq_one_letter_code
_entity_poly.pdbx_strand_id
1 'polypeptide(L)'
;MSKIALLERFLKEYRKWTLKLKTASQSIEENILQKDSSAVLEEKIASIVISSVLVYIVVGIVGLFGVSVGGVWGVVVFAIGWLLSKAINKKVFGSQRAVESLKEDEKLLLEKLERLNEKHEEIRKHLTEIPVFFTNYPSLKREFGEMINRLLTYDASNLALKYRYRHAYLVKKYQNEVNTFHKIYANKKGN
;
A
#
# COMPACT_ATOMS: atom_id res chain seq x y z
N MET A 1 -23.06 -25.34 22.52
CA MET A 1 -22.84 -25.28 21.05
C MET A 1 -22.27 -26.62 20.60
N SER A 2 -22.77 -27.24 19.53
CA SER A 2 -22.20 -28.50 19.03
C SER A 2 -20.81 -28.26 18.42
N LYS A 3 -19.93 -29.27 18.48
CA LYS A 3 -18.57 -29.21 17.89
C LYS A 3 -18.61 -28.94 16.38
N ILE A 4 -19.70 -29.36 15.70
CA ILE A 4 -19.93 -29.17 14.27
C ILE A 4 -20.20 -27.69 13.95
N ALA A 5 -21.10 -27.04 14.71
CA ALA A 5 -21.41 -25.61 14.51
C ALA A 5 -20.19 -24.70 14.75
N LEU A 6 -19.31 -25.10 15.68
CA LEU A 6 -18.07 -24.38 15.98
C LEU A 6 -17.03 -24.53 14.85
N LEU A 7 -16.93 -25.73 14.25
CA LEU A 7 -16.08 -25.97 13.08
C LEU A 7 -16.56 -25.16 11.86
N GLU A 8 -17.85 -25.21 11.54
CA GLU A 8 -18.44 -24.44 10.43
C GLU A 8 -18.19 -22.93 10.56
N ARG A 9 -18.29 -22.41 11.79
CA ARG A 9 -17.98 -21.01 12.08
C ARG A 9 -16.51 -20.69 11.77
N PHE A 10 -15.56 -21.51 12.21
CA PHE A 10 -14.14 -21.28 11.93
C PHE A 10 -13.81 -21.37 10.44
N LEU A 11 -14.41 -22.32 9.72
CA LEU A 11 -14.26 -22.43 8.27
C LEU A 11 -14.76 -21.16 7.56
N LYS A 12 -15.91 -20.62 7.99
CA LYS A 12 -16.46 -19.37 7.46
C LYS A 12 -15.57 -18.17 7.77
N GLU A 13 -15.06 -18.08 9.00
CA GLU A 13 -14.14 -17.03 9.43
C GLU A 13 -12.82 -17.08 8.62
N TYR A 14 -12.27 -18.27 8.40
CA TYR A 14 -11.06 -18.46 7.59
C TYR A 14 -11.28 -18.08 6.12
N ARG A 15 -12.39 -18.51 5.50
CA ARG A 15 -12.74 -18.11 4.12
C ARG A 15 -12.83 -16.59 3.98
N LYS A 16 -13.47 -15.91 4.94
CA LYS A 16 -13.54 -14.45 4.96
C LYS A 16 -12.17 -13.81 5.15
N TRP A 17 -11.35 -14.36 6.05
CA TRP A 17 -10.01 -13.87 6.32
C TRP A 17 -9.08 -14.00 5.11
N THR A 18 -9.08 -15.12 4.39
CA THR A 18 -8.23 -15.29 3.19
C THR A 18 -8.49 -14.22 2.11
N LEU A 19 -9.75 -13.80 1.93
CA LEU A 19 -10.10 -12.69 1.05
C LEU A 19 -9.49 -11.37 1.53
N LYS A 20 -9.57 -11.08 2.83
CA LYS A 20 -8.98 -9.87 3.41
C LYS A 20 -7.45 -9.86 3.31
N LEU A 21 -6.80 -11.00 3.54
CA LEU A 21 -5.36 -11.17 3.35
C LEU A 21 -4.99 -10.85 1.91
N LYS A 22 -5.68 -11.45 0.92
CA LYS A 22 -5.45 -11.20 -0.50
C LYS A 22 -5.59 -9.72 -0.85
N THR A 23 -6.63 -9.05 -0.37
CA THR A 23 -6.80 -7.60 -0.55
C THR A 23 -5.67 -6.79 0.10
N ALA A 24 -5.22 -7.16 1.30
CA ALA A 24 -4.11 -6.48 1.96
C ALA A 24 -2.79 -6.66 1.19
N SER A 25 -2.53 -7.87 0.69
CA SER A 25 -1.39 -8.17 -0.17
C SER A 25 -1.43 -7.37 -1.48
N GLN A 26 -2.56 -7.36 -2.17
CA GLN A 26 -2.76 -6.57 -3.40
C GLN A 26 -2.54 -5.07 -3.16
N SER A 27 -3.01 -4.53 -2.03
CA SER A 27 -2.75 -3.13 -1.70
C SER A 27 -1.26 -2.83 -1.53
N ILE A 28 -0.48 -3.76 -0.97
CA ILE A 28 0.98 -3.62 -0.84
C ILE A 28 1.65 -3.68 -2.22
N GLU A 29 1.26 -4.64 -3.06
CA GLU A 29 1.74 -4.78 -4.43
C GLU A 29 1.45 -3.52 -5.25
N GLU A 30 0.20 -3.04 -5.25
CA GLU A 30 -0.21 -1.80 -5.92
C GLU A 30 0.58 -0.59 -5.42
N ASN A 31 0.92 -0.54 -4.12
CA ASN A 31 1.73 0.52 -3.56
C ASN A 31 3.19 0.48 -4.04
N ILE A 32 3.79 -0.72 -4.13
CA ILE A 32 5.16 -0.92 -4.66
C ILE A 32 5.21 -0.58 -6.15
N LEU A 33 4.18 -0.98 -6.90
CA LEU A 33 4.01 -0.70 -8.32
C LEU A 33 3.52 0.73 -8.61
N GLN A 34 3.18 1.51 -7.58
CA GLN A 34 2.62 2.86 -7.71
C GLN A 34 1.39 2.92 -8.63
N LYS A 35 0.57 1.87 -8.57
CA LYS A 35 -0.60 1.67 -9.41
C LYS A 35 -1.84 2.12 -8.65
N ASP A 36 -2.15 3.42 -8.70
CA ASP A 36 -3.36 3.97 -8.10
C ASP A 36 -4.04 4.98 -9.05
N SER A 37 -5.31 4.75 -9.37
CA SER A 37 -6.11 5.63 -10.24
C SER A 37 -6.45 6.97 -9.58
N SER A 38 -6.45 7.04 -8.25
CA SER A 38 -6.65 8.30 -7.49
C SER A 38 -5.52 9.31 -7.69
N ALA A 39 -4.31 8.83 -8.04
CA ALA A 39 -3.13 9.66 -8.16
C ALA A 39 -3.28 10.76 -9.22
N VAL A 40 -3.96 10.47 -10.34
CA VAL A 40 -4.12 11.42 -11.46
C VAL A 40 -4.99 12.62 -11.07
N LEU A 41 -6.04 12.41 -10.27
CA LEU A 41 -6.95 13.47 -9.84
C LEU A 41 -6.31 14.30 -8.72
N GLU A 42 -5.69 13.64 -7.73
CA GLU A 42 -4.95 14.31 -6.67
C GLU A 42 -3.78 15.15 -7.20
N GLU A 43 -3.05 14.63 -8.20
CA GLU A 43 -1.94 15.34 -8.85
C GLU A 43 -2.41 16.65 -9.49
N LYS A 44 -3.56 16.63 -10.19
CA LYS A 44 -4.11 17.84 -10.83
C LYS A 44 -4.51 18.89 -9.79
N ILE A 45 -5.20 18.48 -8.72
CA ILE A 45 -5.62 19.39 -7.64
C ILE A 45 -4.39 19.97 -6.93
N ALA A 46 -3.44 19.12 -6.54
CA ALA A 46 -2.19 19.55 -5.92
C ALA A 46 -1.44 20.53 -6.83
N SER A 47 -1.44 20.29 -8.13
CA SER A 47 -0.72 21.16 -9.07
C SER A 47 -1.29 22.58 -9.10
N ILE A 48 -2.62 22.69 -9.12
CA ILE A 48 -3.32 23.97 -9.11
C ILE A 48 -3.04 24.73 -7.81
N VAL A 49 -3.08 24.02 -6.67
CA VAL A 49 -2.82 24.62 -5.35
C VAL A 49 -1.38 25.12 -5.24
N ILE A 50 -0.39 24.30 -5.61
CA ILE A 50 1.03 24.66 -5.56
C ILE A 50 1.31 25.86 -6.48
N SER A 51 0.85 25.82 -7.73
CA SER A 51 1.01 26.94 -8.66
C SER A 51 0.39 28.23 -8.14
N SER A 52 -0.82 28.15 -7.55
CA SER A 52 -1.50 29.33 -7.01
C SER A 52 -0.74 29.93 -5.82
N VAL A 53 -0.30 29.10 -4.88
CA VAL A 53 0.49 29.54 -3.72
C VAL A 53 1.80 30.20 -4.16
N LEU A 54 2.51 29.62 -5.14
CA LEU A 54 3.74 30.21 -5.66
C LEU A 54 3.50 31.58 -6.29
N VAL A 55 2.42 31.76 -7.04
CA VAL A 55 2.04 33.07 -7.58
C VAL A 55 1.80 34.08 -6.45
N TYR A 56 1.07 33.71 -5.40
CA TYR A 56 0.84 34.60 -4.26
C TYR A 56 2.12 34.98 -3.51
N ILE A 57 3.04 34.03 -3.30
CA ILE A 57 4.33 34.30 -2.66
C ILE A 57 5.14 35.29 -3.50
N VAL A 58 5.23 35.06 -4.81
CA VAL A 58 6.01 35.92 -5.70
C VAL A 58 5.38 37.31 -5.85
N VAL A 59 4.06 37.40 -6.01
CA VAL A 59 3.34 38.68 -6.05
C VAL A 59 3.51 39.44 -4.73
N GLY A 60 3.44 38.75 -3.59
CA GLY A 60 3.68 39.34 -2.27
C GLY A 60 5.10 39.90 -2.14
N ILE A 61 6.13 39.13 -2.53
CA ILE A 61 7.53 39.57 -2.47
C ILE A 61 7.76 40.76 -3.41
N VAL A 62 7.31 40.70 -4.66
CA VAL A 62 7.54 41.78 -5.63
C VAL A 62 6.74 43.04 -5.28
N GLY A 63 5.55 42.88 -4.68
CA GLY A 63 4.75 43.97 -4.14
C GLY A 63 5.45 44.73 -3.01
N LEU A 64 6.30 44.06 -2.20
CA LEU A 64 7.13 44.73 -1.19
C LEU A 64 8.18 45.68 -1.79
N PHE A 65 8.55 45.49 -3.06
CA PHE A 65 9.50 46.35 -3.78
C PHE A 65 8.82 47.44 -4.64
N GLY A 66 7.50 47.61 -4.52
CA GLY A 66 6.76 48.67 -5.23
C GLY A 66 6.60 48.45 -6.74
N VAL A 67 6.94 47.27 -7.26
CA VAL A 67 6.85 46.94 -8.69
C VAL A 67 5.46 46.36 -8.98
N SER A 68 4.68 47.02 -9.85
CA SER A 68 3.38 46.50 -10.29
C SER A 68 3.56 45.31 -11.23
N VAL A 69 3.33 44.10 -10.73
CA VAL A 69 3.38 42.85 -11.52
C VAL A 69 2.08 42.68 -12.31
N GLY A 70 1.82 43.58 -13.27
CA GLY A 70 0.65 43.53 -14.13
C GLY A 70 0.87 42.72 -15.40
N GLY A 71 -0.09 41.86 -15.76
CA GLY A 71 -0.20 41.20 -17.06
C GLY A 71 0.89 40.17 -17.37
N VAL A 72 1.97 40.61 -18.04
CA VAL A 72 2.98 39.71 -18.63
C VAL A 72 3.81 38.99 -17.56
N TRP A 73 4.20 39.69 -16.49
CA TRP A 73 5.00 39.08 -15.41
C TRP A 73 4.22 38.04 -14.61
N GLY A 74 2.91 38.22 -14.42
CA GLY A 74 2.04 37.22 -13.78
C GLY A 74 1.98 35.92 -14.55
N VAL A 75 1.93 35.98 -15.89
CA VAL A 75 1.94 34.81 -16.77
C VAL A 75 3.28 34.06 -16.70
N VAL A 76 4.40 34.79 -16.69
CA VAL A 76 5.75 34.18 -16.57
C VAL A 76 5.92 33.46 -15.24
N VAL A 77 5.53 34.10 -14.13
CA VAL A 77 5.59 33.49 -12.78
C VAL A 77 4.68 32.28 -12.69
N PHE A 78 3.48 32.34 -13.27
CA PHE A 78 2.57 31.20 -13.34
C PHE A 78 3.19 30.03 -14.13
N ALA A 79 3.84 30.30 -15.26
CA ALA A 79 4.51 29.26 -16.05
C ALA A 79 5.66 28.59 -15.28
N ILE A 80 6.47 29.37 -14.54
CA ILE A 80 7.52 28.83 -13.67
C ILE A 80 6.92 28.00 -12.53
N GLY A 81 5.89 28.52 -11.87
CA GLY A 81 5.17 27.81 -10.81
C GLY A 81 4.56 26.50 -11.32
N TRP A 82 4.04 26.48 -12.54
CA TRP A 82 3.52 25.28 -13.18
C TRP A 82 4.60 24.23 -13.47
N LEU A 83 5.78 24.64 -13.94
CA LEU A 83 6.92 23.74 -14.15
C LEU A 83 7.43 23.16 -12.83
N LEU A 84 7.58 23.99 -11.80
CA LEU A 84 7.97 23.56 -10.45
C LEU A 84 6.94 22.60 -9.86
N SER A 85 5.66 22.91 -10.04
CA SER A 85 4.57 22.06 -9.61
C SER A 85 4.63 20.68 -10.25
N LYS A 86 4.85 20.59 -11.57
CA LYS A 86 5.06 19.31 -12.26
C LYS A 86 6.24 18.52 -11.68
N ALA A 87 7.35 19.18 -11.38
CA ALA A 87 8.52 18.52 -10.80
C ALA A 87 8.24 17.97 -9.39
N ILE A 88 7.57 18.75 -8.54
CA ILE A 88 7.16 18.35 -7.18
C ILE A 88 6.16 17.20 -7.27
N ASN A 89 5.16 17.31 -8.14
CA ASN A 89 4.13 16.29 -8.34
C ASN A 89 4.72 14.95 -8.76
N LYS A 90 5.65 14.92 -9.71
CA LYS A 90 6.33 13.69 -10.10
C LYS A 90 7.07 13.04 -8.93
N LYS A 91 7.65 13.84 -8.02
CA LYS A 91 8.34 13.34 -6.83
C LYS A 91 7.39 12.85 -5.73
N VAL A 92 6.22 13.50 -5.60
CA VAL A 92 5.23 13.21 -4.56
C VAL A 92 4.34 12.04 -4.96
N PHE A 93 3.76 12.10 -6.16
CA PHE A 93 2.78 11.13 -6.67
C PHE A 93 3.41 10.04 -7.52
N GLY A 94 4.63 10.22 -8.01
CA GLY A 94 5.34 9.19 -8.76
C GLY A 94 4.72 8.90 -10.12
N SER A 95 5.11 7.76 -10.68
CA SER A 95 4.55 7.20 -11.90
C SER A 95 4.45 5.70 -11.72
N GLN A 96 3.44 5.09 -12.34
CA GLN A 96 3.29 3.64 -12.32
C GLN A 96 4.60 2.96 -12.76
N ARG A 97 5.02 1.97 -11.98
CA ARG A 97 6.22 1.17 -12.21
C ARG A 97 5.82 -0.16 -12.85
N ALA A 98 6.58 -0.59 -13.83
CA ALA A 98 6.44 -1.92 -14.41
C ALA A 98 7.20 -2.95 -13.56
N VAL A 99 6.75 -4.21 -13.54
CA VAL A 99 7.39 -5.26 -12.71
C VAL A 99 8.85 -5.48 -13.14
N GLU A 100 9.13 -5.34 -14.43
CA GLU A 100 10.45 -5.48 -15.04
C GLU A 100 11.43 -4.41 -14.56
N SER A 101 10.90 -3.22 -14.21
CA SER A 101 11.67 -2.07 -13.74
C SER A 101 11.99 -2.10 -12.23
N LEU A 102 11.47 -3.10 -11.52
CA LEU A 102 11.73 -3.29 -10.10
C LEU A 102 13.14 -3.85 -9.88
N LYS A 103 13.70 -3.55 -8.70
CA LYS A 103 14.93 -4.19 -8.25
C LYS A 103 14.66 -5.66 -7.91
N GLU A 104 15.71 -6.49 -7.90
CA GLU A 104 15.57 -7.92 -7.65
C GLU A 104 15.02 -8.24 -6.25
N ASP A 105 15.35 -7.44 -5.24
CA ASP A 105 14.80 -7.55 -3.89
C ASP A 105 13.29 -7.23 -3.84
N GLU A 106 12.84 -6.24 -4.60
CA GLU A 106 11.42 -5.91 -4.78
C GLU A 106 10.66 -7.03 -5.49
N LYS A 107 11.24 -7.61 -6.55
CA LYS A 107 10.65 -8.75 -7.26
C LYS A 107 10.49 -9.95 -6.33
N LEU A 108 11.54 -10.28 -5.58
CA LEU A 108 11.52 -11.37 -4.59
C LEU A 108 10.49 -11.12 -3.48
N LEU A 109 10.29 -9.87 -3.07
CA LEU A 109 9.27 -9.51 -2.09
C LEU A 109 7.86 -9.79 -2.64
N LEU A 110 7.57 -9.32 -3.85
CA LEU A 110 6.28 -9.51 -4.51
C LEU A 110 6.00 -10.99 -4.78
N GLU A 111 6.99 -11.73 -5.29
CA GLU A 111 6.86 -13.16 -5.54
C GLU A 111 6.56 -13.95 -4.25
N LYS A 112 7.25 -13.63 -3.15
CA LYS A 112 6.96 -14.26 -1.86
C LYS A 112 5.56 -13.92 -1.35
N LEU A 113 5.08 -12.71 -1.60
CA LEU A 113 3.76 -12.25 -1.20
C LEU A 113 2.67 -13.01 -1.98
N GLU A 114 2.88 -13.18 -3.27
CA GLU A 114 2.02 -13.96 -4.17
C GLU A 114 1.98 -15.44 -3.76
N ARG A 115 3.13 -16.10 -3.64
CA ARG A 115 3.24 -17.51 -3.21
C ARG A 115 2.52 -17.77 -1.89
N LEU A 116 2.61 -16.85 -0.93
CA LEU A 116 1.94 -16.97 0.36
C LEU A 116 0.42 -16.86 0.20
N ASN A 117 -0.08 -15.96 -0.65
CA ASN A 117 -1.52 -15.88 -0.96
C ASN A 117 -2.02 -17.14 -1.67
N GLU A 118 -1.29 -17.65 -2.65
CA GLU A 118 -1.62 -18.87 -3.39
C GLU A 118 -1.73 -20.07 -2.46
N LYS A 119 -0.76 -20.24 -1.57
CA LYS A 119 -0.76 -21.29 -0.54
C LYS A 119 -2.01 -21.22 0.34
N HIS A 120 -2.41 -20.03 0.77
CA HIS A 120 -3.61 -19.85 1.58
C HIS A 120 -4.91 -20.03 0.77
N GLU A 121 -4.89 -19.72 -0.52
CA GLU A 121 -5.99 -19.98 -1.45
C GLU A 121 -6.17 -21.48 -1.72
N GLU A 122 -5.07 -22.22 -1.88
CA GLU A 122 -5.07 -23.68 -2.00
C GLU A 122 -5.62 -24.34 -0.73
N ILE A 123 -5.15 -23.91 0.44
CA ILE A 123 -5.71 -24.32 1.73
C ILE A 123 -7.22 -24.06 1.73
N ARG A 124 -7.66 -22.87 1.31
CA ARG A 124 -9.08 -22.50 1.27
C ARG A 124 -9.92 -23.44 0.41
N LYS A 125 -9.42 -23.85 -0.76
CA LYS A 125 -10.12 -24.72 -1.71
C LYS A 125 -10.36 -26.12 -1.13
N HIS A 126 -9.39 -26.65 -0.39
CA HIS A 126 -9.44 -28.01 0.16
C HIS A 126 -10.08 -28.12 1.57
N LEU A 127 -10.53 -27.01 2.16
CA LEU A 127 -11.13 -26.98 3.52
C LEU A 127 -12.33 -27.91 3.72
N THR A 128 -13.05 -28.27 2.65
CA THR A 128 -14.24 -29.14 2.71
C THR A 128 -13.89 -30.62 2.80
N GLU A 129 -12.67 -31.01 2.42
CA GLU A 129 -12.31 -32.42 2.22
C GLU A 129 -11.45 -32.98 3.36
N ILE A 130 -10.73 -32.13 4.10
CA ILE A 130 -9.73 -32.58 5.07
C ILE A 130 -9.84 -31.78 6.38
N PRO A 131 -10.22 -32.38 7.52
CA PRO A 131 -10.24 -31.72 8.84
C PRO A 131 -8.82 -31.43 9.41
N VAL A 132 -7.76 -31.67 8.65
CA VAL A 132 -6.34 -31.67 9.06
C VAL A 132 -5.71 -30.27 9.04
N PHE A 133 -6.44 -29.22 8.66
CA PHE A 133 -5.88 -27.88 8.39
C PHE A 133 -5.15 -27.16 9.53
N PHE A 134 -5.14 -27.70 10.75
CA PHE A 134 -4.50 -27.09 11.91
C PHE A 134 -3.09 -27.65 12.24
N THR A 135 -2.59 -28.65 11.50
CA THR A 135 -1.27 -29.26 11.78
C THR A 135 -0.09 -28.41 11.31
N ASN A 136 -0.24 -27.64 10.23
CA ASN A 136 0.84 -26.83 9.64
C ASN A 136 0.97 -25.41 10.22
N TYR A 137 0.23 -25.09 11.30
CA TYR A 137 0.22 -23.75 11.90
C TYR A 137 1.62 -23.19 12.23
N PRO A 138 2.57 -23.95 12.83
CA PRO A 138 3.91 -23.43 13.11
C PRO A 138 4.67 -22.95 11.86
N SER A 139 4.52 -23.69 10.75
CA SER A 139 5.15 -23.34 9.48
C SER A 139 4.54 -22.07 8.89
N LEU A 140 3.20 -22.00 8.83
CA LEU A 140 2.48 -20.83 8.33
C LEU A 140 2.76 -19.58 9.18
N LYS A 141 2.84 -19.73 10.51
CA LYS A 141 3.22 -18.65 11.42
C LYS A 141 4.62 -18.11 11.13
N ARG A 142 5.58 -19.01 10.86
CA ARG A 142 6.95 -18.61 10.50
C ARG A 142 6.97 -17.84 9.18
N GLU A 143 6.29 -18.34 8.15
CA GLU A 143 6.20 -17.69 6.84
C GLU A 143 5.59 -16.27 6.94
N PHE A 144 4.53 -16.10 7.73
CA PHE A 144 3.99 -14.78 8.02
C PHE A 144 4.97 -13.86 8.76
N GLY A 145 5.70 -14.39 9.73
CA GLY A 145 6.73 -13.63 10.45
C GLY A 145 7.84 -13.16 9.52
N GLU A 146 8.33 -14.04 8.65
CA GLU A 146 9.33 -13.70 7.63
C GLU A 146 8.82 -12.65 6.63
N MET A 147 7.57 -12.79 6.17
CA MET A 147 6.95 -11.82 5.27
C MET A 147 6.80 -10.45 5.94
N ILE A 148 6.27 -10.40 7.17
CA ILE A 148 6.15 -9.16 7.94
C ILE A 148 7.51 -8.50 8.12
N ASN A 149 8.54 -9.27 8.46
CA ASN A 149 9.88 -8.72 8.63
C ASN A 149 10.38 -8.09 7.32
N ARG A 150 10.24 -8.79 6.19
CA ARG A 150 10.61 -8.25 4.87
C ARG A 150 9.86 -6.98 4.51
N LEU A 151 8.57 -6.92 4.81
CA LEU A 151 7.74 -5.74 4.57
C LEU A 151 8.15 -4.54 5.45
N LEU A 152 8.56 -4.79 6.69
CA LEU A 152 9.04 -3.76 7.61
C LEU A 152 10.44 -3.26 7.26
N THR A 153 11.32 -4.14 6.78
CA THR A 153 12.70 -3.80 6.41
C THR A 153 12.83 -3.37 4.95
N TYR A 154 11.74 -3.39 4.17
CA TYR A 154 11.74 -2.96 2.78
C TYR A 154 12.16 -1.49 2.66
N ASP A 155 13.17 -1.23 1.84
CA ASP A 155 13.62 0.12 1.55
C ASP A 155 12.69 0.82 0.55
N ALA A 156 11.72 1.55 1.11
CA ALA A 156 10.79 2.36 0.35
C ALA A 156 11.42 3.63 -0.26
N SER A 157 12.72 3.91 -0.11
CA SER A 157 13.37 5.12 -0.64
C SER A 157 13.15 5.36 -2.13
N ASN A 158 12.99 4.27 -2.90
CA ASN A 158 12.77 4.26 -4.34
C ASN A 158 11.31 4.59 -4.73
N LEU A 159 10.39 4.61 -3.77
CA LEU A 159 9.00 4.97 -4.00
C LEU A 159 8.80 6.48 -3.98
N ALA A 160 7.78 6.96 -4.70
CA ALA A 160 7.35 8.34 -4.56
C ALA A 160 6.77 8.61 -3.17
N LEU A 161 6.78 9.86 -2.74
CA LEU A 161 6.54 10.25 -1.36
C LEU A 161 5.19 9.72 -0.82
N LYS A 162 4.11 9.80 -1.62
CA LYS A 162 2.77 9.28 -1.28
C LYS A 162 2.84 7.80 -0.90
N TYR A 163 3.49 6.98 -1.72
CA TYR A 163 3.58 5.52 -1.52
C TYR A 163 4.54 5.15 -0.40
N ARG A 164 5.57 5.96 -0.15
CA ARG A 164 6.47 5.81 1.02
C ARG A 164 5.69 5.91 2.32
N TYR A 165 4.89 6.97 2.48
CA TYR A 165 4.09 7.15 3.69
C TYR A 165 2.97 6.12 3.80
N ARG A 166 2.34 5.76 2.68
CA ARG A 166 1.28 4.75 2.66
C ARG A 166 1.78 3.35 3.00
N HIS A 167 3.04 3.01 2.67
CA HIS A 167 3.62 1.69 2.91
C HIS A 167 3.46 1.25 4.36
N ALA A 168 3.86 2.09 5.34
CA ALA A 168 3.78 1.75 6.76
C ALA A 168 2.34 1.40 7.21
N TYR A 169 1.36 2.16 6.71
CA TYR A 169 -0.06 1.89 6.98
C TYR A 169 -0.50 0.54 6.40
N LEU A 170 -0.09 0.22 5.16
CA LEU A 170 -0.42 -1.04 4.50
C LEU A 170 0.23 -2.24 5.19
N VAL A 171 1.48 -2.13 5.61
CA VAL A 171 2.17 -3.17 6.40
C VAL A 171 1.43 -3.42 7.71
N LYS A 172 1.00 -2.37 8.41
CA LYS A 172 0.20 -2.50 9.64
C LYS A 172 -1.15 -3.19 9.38
N LYS A 173 -1.83 -2.86 8.28
CA LYS A 173 -3.07 -3.54 7.86
C LYS A 173 -2.81 -5.04 7.61
N TYR A 174 -1.73 -5.37 6.91
CA TYR A 174 -1.33 -6.76 6.67
C TYR A 174 -1.02 -7.52 7.97
N GLN A 175 -0.25 -6.91 8.88
CA GLN A 175 0.02 -7.46 10.21
C GLN A 175 -1.26 -7.74 11.00
N ASN A 176 -2.26 -6.85 10.93
CA ASN A 176 -3.55 -7.06 11.58
C ASN A 176 -4.30 -8.28 11.02
N GLU A 177 -4.23 -8.52 9.71
CA GLU A 177 -4.78 -9.73 9.10
C GLU A 177 -4.01 -10.97 9.56
N VAL A 178 -2.68 -10.93 9.64
CA VAL A 178 -1.87 -12.04 10.22
C VAL A 178 -2.25 -12.31 11.68
N ASN A 179 -2.46 -11.27 12.49
CA ASN A 179 -2.92 -11.43 13.87
C ASN A 179 -4.32 -12.06 13.94
N THR A 180 -5.19 -11.73 12.99
CA THR A 180 -6.52 -12.35 12.86
C THR A 180 -6.40 -13.84 12.53
N PHE A 181 -5.48 -14.22 11.64
CA PHE A 181 -5.14 -15.62 11.39
C PHE A 181 -4.72 -16.34 12.66
N HIS A 182 -3.81 -15.74 13.44
CA HIS A 182 -3.40 -16.32 14.71
C HIS A 182 -4.57 -16.49 15.68
N LYS A 183 -5.52 -15.56 15.73
CA LYS A 183 -6.73 -15.72 16.57
C LYS A 183 -7.62 -16.87 16.10
N ILE A 184 -7.80 -17.04 14.78
CA ILE A 184 -8.59 -18.15 14.22
C ILE A 184 -7.94 -19.51 14.55
N TYR A 185 -6.61 -19.60 14.49
CA TYR A 185 -5.88 -20.86 14.69
C TYR A 185 -5.47 -21.15 16.15
N ALA A 186 -5.15 -20.13 16.94
CA ALA A 186 -4.66 -20.27 18.31
C ALA A 186 -5.79 -20.25 19.36
N ASN A 187 -7.06 -20.16 18.94
CA ASN A 187 -8.23 -20.22 19.84
C ASN A 187 -8.38 -21.56 20.59
N LYS A 188 -7.43 -22.49 20.43
CA LYS A 188 -7.38 -23.78 21.13
C LYS A 188 -6.77 -23.70 22.54
N LYS A 189 -6.31 -22.52 23.01
CA LYS A 189 -5.66 -22.36 24.33
C LYS A 189 -6.51 -21.69 25.42
N GLY A 190 -7.79 -21.42 25.19
CA GLY A 190 -8.67 -20.84 26.19
C GLY A 190 -10.07 -21.45 26.13
N ASN A 191 -10.39 -22.24 27.17
CA ASN A 191 -11.64 -22.96 27.49
C ASN A 191 -11.80 -24.35 26.88
#